data_AF-A0A0A9CJX0-F1
#
_entry.id   AF-A0A0A9CJX0-F1
#
_cell.length_a   1.000
_cell.length_b   1.000
_cell.length_c   1.000
_cell.angle_alpha   90.00
_cell.angle_beta   90.00
_cell.angle_gamma   90.00
#
_symmetry.space_group_name_H-M   'P 1'
#
loop_
_entity.id
_entity.type
_entity.pdbx_description
1 polymer ?
#
loop_
_entity_poly.entity_id
_entity_poly.type
_entity_poly.pdbx_seq_one_letter_code
_entity_poly.pdbx_strand_id
1 'polypeptide(L)'
;MGKIAETEGLDGVSLECANSLNNGIDFFLKQLIGSCVELVRARSQNDQINTMTLQQKLSRKLIIGVQLQSQVHGQSGSTYPQFSSISLQDLKVVSELNPQLLGVNAPLLLEKMNSYG
;
A
#
# COMPACT_ATOMS: atom_id res chain seq x y z
N MET A 1 24.85 -15.38 11.22
CA MET A 1 25.00 -14.75 12.54
C MET A 1 26.15 -15.37 13.32
N GLY A 2 26.19 -16.71 13.51
CA GLY A 2 27.29 -17.40 14.21
C GLY A 2 28.69 -17.04 13.71
N LYS A 3 28.97 -17.17 12.41
CA LYS A 3 30.26 -16.76 11.81
C LYS A 3 30.63 -15.29 12.05
N ILE A 4 29.64 -14.39 12.11
CA ILE A 4 29.89 -12.97 12.38
C ILE A 4 30.22 -12.79 13.87
N ALA A 5 29.48 -13.46 14.75
CA ALA A 5 29.77 -13.45 16.19
C ALA A 5 31.18 -13.98 16.48
N GLU A 6 31.59 -15.07 15.83
CA GLU A 6 32.95 -15.62 15.93
C GLU A 6 34.02 -14.61 15.46
N THR A 7 33.79 -13.90 14.34
CA THR A 7 34.73 -12.86 13.87
C THR A 7 34.80 -11.66 14.81
N GLU A 8 33.73 -11.39 15.55
CA GLU A 8 33.68 -10.36 16.60
C GLU A 8 34.17 -10.87 17.97
N GLY A 9 34.71 -12.11 18.04
CA GLY A 9 35.25 -12.70 19.27
C GLY A 9 34.20 -13.19 20.27
N LEU A 10 32.96 -13.40 19.82
CA LEU A 10 31.87 -13.91 20.63
C LEU A 10 31.72 -15.43 20.47
N ASP A 11 31.32 -16.10 21.56
CA ASP A 11 31.15 -17.56 21.63
C ASP A 11 29.91 -18.09 20.89
N GLY A 12 29.19 -17.22 20.18
CA GLY A 12 28.04 -17.57 19.35
C GLY A 12 26.88 -16.59 19.49
N VAL A 13 25.71 -16.99 18.96
CA VAL A 13 24.46 -16.22 19.02
C VAL A 13 23.41 -17.09 19.68
N SER A 14 22.74 -16.57 20.71
CA SER A 14 21.69 -17.32 21.40
C SER A 14 20.47 -17.53 20.49
N LEU A 15 19.71 -18.59 20.77
CA LEU A 15 18.44 -18.83 20.10
C LEU A 15 17.44 -17.67 20.29
N GLU A 16 17.48 -17.02 21.47
CA GLU A 16 16.63 -15.87 21.79
C GLU A 16 16.93 -14.66 20.90
N CYS A 17 18.20 -14.42 20.56
CA CYS A 17 18.58 -13.37 19.61
C CYS A 17 17.99 -13.64 18.22
N ALA A 18 18.04 -14.89 17.74
CA ALA A 18 17.45 -15.26 16.45
C ALA A 18 15.92 -15.07 16.45
N ASN A 19 15.24 -15.46 17.54
CA ASN A 19 13.80 -15.26 17.67
C ASN A 19 13.44 -13.76 17.72
N SER A 20 14.18 -12.96 18.49
CA SER A 20 13.95 -11.52 18.59
C SER A 20 14.13 -10.82 17.24
N LEU A 21 15.17 -11.22 16.48
CA LEU A 21 15.38 -10.71 15.12
C LEU A 21 14.25 -11.11 14.19
N ASN A 22 13.82 -12.37 14.21
CA ASN A 22 12.72 -12.85 13.37
C ASN A 22 11.42 -12.09 13.68
N ASN A 23 11.12 -11.86 14.96
CA ASN A 23 9.94 -11.09 15.38
C ASN A 23 10.05 -9.63 14.94
N GLY A 24 11.22 -9.01 15.06
CA GLY A 24 11.45 -7.64 14.59
C GLY A 24 11.28 -7.50 13.08
N ILE A 25 11.80 -8.46 12.30
CA ILE A 25 11.64 -8.51 10.84
C ILE A 25 10.17 -8.73 10.45
N ASP A 26 9.48 -9.66 11.10
CA ASP A 26 8.05 -9.91 10.88
C ASP A 26 7.21 -8.66 11.13
N PHE A 27 7.44 -8.00 12.28
CA PHE A 27 6.78 -6.73 12.60
C PHE A 27 7.07 -5.65 11.56
N PHE A 28 8.34 -5.47 11.19
CA PHE A 28 8.76 -4.50 10.20
C PHE A 28 8.07 -4.71 8.85
N LEU A 29 8.08 -5.95 8.34
CA LEU A 29 7.46 -6.27 7.05
C LEU A 29 5.93 -6.10 7.09
N LYS A 30 5.28 -6.49 8.18
CA LYS A 30 3.84 -6.27 8.38
C LYS A 30 3.49 -4.78 8.37
N GLN A 31 4.27 -3.94 9.05
CA GLN A 31 4.06 -2.49 9.06
C GLN A 31 4.26 -1.86 7.68
N LEU A 32 5.31 -2.27 6.95
CA LEU A 32 5.62 -1.76 5.61
C LEU A 32 4.52 -2.13 4.60
N ILE A 33 4.11 -3.40 4.57
CA ILE A 33 3.04 -3.89 3.70
C ILE A 33 1.69 -3.28 4.12
N GLY A 34 1.42 -3.20 5.42
CA GLY A 34 0.20 -2.60 5.96
C GLY A 34 0.01 -1.15 5.51
N SER A 35 1.09 -0.36 5.54
CA SER A 35 1.07 1.02 5.04
C SER A 35 0.72 1.10 3.55
N CYS A 36 1.22 0.16 2.73
CA CYS A 36 0.83 0.07 1.32
C CYS A 36 -0.66 -0.30 1.15
N VAL A 37 -1.17 -1.25 1.96
CA VAL A 37 -2.59 -1.63 1.95
C VAL A 37 -3.48 -0.44 2.29
N GLU A 38 -3.10 0.36 3.28
CA GLU A 38 -3.83 1.56 3.68
C GLU A 38 -3.86 2.62 2.58
N LEU A 39 -2.73 2.86 1.91
CA LEU A 39 -2.65 3.76 0.76
C LEU A 39 -3.61 3.34 -0.35
N VAL A 40 -3.55 2.06 -0.74
CA VAL A 40 -4.37 1.49 -1.81
C VAL A 40 -5.87 1.57 -1.44
N ARG A 41 -6.21 1.27 -0.18
CA ARG A 41 -7.58 1.40 0.34
C ARG A 41 -8.07 2.84 0.26
N ALA A 42 -7.25 3.81 0.68
CA ALA A 42 -7.61 5.22 0.63
C ALA A 42 -7.84 5.71 -0.81
N ARG A 43 -7.00 5.27 -1.77
CA ARG A 43 -7.18 5.56 -3.20
C ARG A 43 -8.50 5.03 -3.74
N SER A 44 -8.81 3.75 -3.48
CA SER A 44 -10.05 3.11 -3.95
C SER A 44 -11.31 3.78 -3.39
N GLN A 45 -11.30 4.16 -2.11
CA GLN A 45 -12.41 4.90 -1.50
C GLN A 45 -12.61 6.29 -2.15
N ASN A 46 -11.51 7.00 -2.42
CA ASN A 46 -11.58 8.30 -3.09
C ASN A 46 -12.14 8.21 -4.51
N ASP A 47 -11.74 7.18 -5.28
CA ASP A 47 -12.24 6.94 -6.64
C ASP A 47 -13.76 6.64 -6.65
N GLN A 48 -14.24 5.90 -5.65
CA GLN A 48 -15.68 5.65 -5.48
C GLN A 48 -16.47 6.94 -5.21
N ILE A 49 -15.97 7.80 -4.31
CA ILE A 49 -16.59 9.10 -3.99
C ILE A 49 -16.63 10.01 -5.23
N ASN A 50 -15.53 10.07 -5.98
CA ASN A 50 -15.42 10.86 -7.21
C ASN A 50 -16.39 10.38 -8.30
N THR A 51 -16.58 9.07 -8.43
CA THR A 51 -17.53 8.47 -9.38
C THR A 51 -18.98 8.83 -9.02
N MET A 52 -19.33 8.74 -7.73
CA MET A 52 -20.67 9.11 -7.25
C MET A 52 -20.97 10.60 -7.46
N THR A 53 -19.99 11.47 -7.22
CA THR A 53 -20.15 12.92 -7.43
C THR A 53 -20.27 13.29 -8.90
N LEU A 54 -19.51 12.63 -9.79
CA LEU A 54 -19.63 12.82 -11.25
C LEU A 54 -21.02 12.38 -11.74
N GLN A 55 -21.49 11.21 -11.32
CA GLN A 55 -22.85 10.72 -11.59
C GLN A 55 -23.90 11.74 -11.14
N GLN A 56 -23.83 12.22 -9.89
CA GLN A 56 -24.79 13.19 -9.38
C GLN A 56 -24.76 14.52 -10.17
N LYS A 57 -23.58 14.99 -10.58
CA LYS A 57 -23.44 16.22 -11.38
C LYS A 57 -24.03 16.06 -12.78
N LEU A 58 -23.85 14.90 -13.41
CA LEU A 58 -24.47 14.58 -14.70
C LEU A 58 -25.99 14.47 -14.57
N SER A 59 -26.50 13.79 -13.52
CA SER A 59 -27.94 13.71 -13.25
C SER A 59 -28.55 15.11 -13.03
N ARG A 60 -27.92 15.98 -12.25
CA ARG A 60 -28.41 17.36 -12.06
C ARG A 60 -28.39 18.18 -13.35
N LYS A 61 -27.39 18.00 -14.21
CA LYS A 61 -27.34 18.67 -15.52
C LYS A 61 -28.44 18.18 -16.47
N LEU A 62 -28.84 16.92 -16.38
CA LEU A 62 -29.88 16.31 -17.21
C LEU A 62 -31.32 16.70 -16.82
N ILE A 63 -31.53 17.26 -15.61
CA ILE A 63 -32.86 17.71 -15.15
C ILE A 63 -33.34 19.00 -15.87
N ILE A 64 -32.45 19.73 -16.57
CA ILE A 64 -32.83 20.98 -17.27
C ILE A 64 -33.12 20.77 -18.78
N GLY A 65 -32.95 19.56 -19.33
CA GLY A 65 -33.29 19.32 -20.74
C GLY A 65 -33.46 17.85 -21.07
N VAL A 66 -34.71 17.45 -21.31
CA VAL A 66 -35.18 16.21 -21.96
C VAL A 66 -34.60 14.90 -21.38
N GLN A 67 -35.44 14.22 -20.60
CA GLN A 67 -35.20 12.88 -20.07
C GLN A 67 -35.17 11.84 -21.19
N LEU A 68 -33.97 11.47 -21.65
CA LEU A 68 -33.78 10.31 -22.53
C LEU A 68 -33.66 9.05 -21.66
N GLN A 69 -34.61 8.14 -21.84
CA GLN A 69 -34.64 6.80 -21.26
C GLN A 69 -33.48 5.97 -21.82
N SER A 70 -32.28 6.13 -21.25
CA SER A 70 -31.18 5.20 -21.50
C SER A 70 -31.22 4.11 -20.44
N GLN A 71 -31.52 2.89 -20.88
CA GLN A 71 -31.34 1.68 -20.11
C GLN A 71 -29.86 1.56 -19.71
N VAL A 72 -29.49 2.07 -18.54
CA VAL A 72 -28.22 1.70 -17.93
C VAL A 72 -28.47 0.39 -17.21
N HIS A 73 -28.12 -0.66 -17.94
CA HIS A 73 -27.83 -2.01 -17.47
C HIS A 73 -27.44 -2.01 -15.99
N GLY A 74 -28.27 -2.68 -15.18
CA GLY A 74 -28.05 -2.84 -13.76
C GLY A 74 -26.70 -3.49 -13.50
N GLN A 75 -25.70 -2.69 -13.16
CA GLN A 75 -24.64 -3.16 -12.29
C GLN A 75 -25.27 -3.28 -10.90
N SER A 76 -25.96 -4.42 -10.72
CA SER A 76 -26.16 -5.04 -9.43
C SER A 76 -24.89 -4.82 -8.63
N GLY A 77 -25.03 -4.15 -7.49
CA GLY A 77 -23.94 -3.91 -6.56
C GLY A 77 -23.37 -5.23 -6.12
N SER A 78 -22.42 -5.75 -6.89
CA SER A 78 -21.62 -6.86 -6.46
C SER A 78 -20.62 -6.25 -5.50
N THR A 79 -20.95 -6.34 -4.23
CA THR A 79 -20.06 -6.10 -3.09
C THR A 79 -18.95 -7.17 -3.08
N TYR A 80 -18.31 -7.43 -4.22
CA TYR A 80 -17.06 -8.16 -4.24
C TYR A 80 -16.00 -7.15 -3.78
N PRO A 81 -15.15 -7.52 -2.82
CA PRO A 81 -14.01 -6.68 -2.46
C PRO A 81 -13.22 -6.45 -3.76
N GLN A 82 -13.13 -5.19 -4.21
CA GLN A 82 -12.13 -4.87 -5.22
C GLN A 82 -10.78 -5.06 -4.54
N PHE A 83 -10.20 -6.25 -4.74
CA PHE A 83 -8.83 -6.53 -4.33
C PHE A 83 -7.93 -5.73 -5.25
N SER A 84 -7.56 -4.53 -4.79
CA SER A 84 -6.54 -3.74 -5.45
C SER A 84 -5.19 -4.31 -5.03
N SER A 85 -4.40 -4.71 -6.03
CA SER A 85 -3.05 -5.23 -5.80
C SER A 85 -2.13 -4.12 -5.34
N ILE A 86 -1.14 -4.48 -4.52
CA ILE A 86 -0.05 -3.59 -4.14
C ILE A 86 1.00 -3.63 -5.24
N SER A 87 1.42 -2.46 -5.71
CA SER A 87 2.48 -2.28 -6.70
C SER A 87 3.76 -1.73 -6.06
N LEU A 88 4.87 -1.77 -6.80
CA LEU A 88 6.12 -1.12 -6.39
C LEU A 88 5.93 0.40 -6.25
N GLN A 89 5.02 1.00 -7.03
CA GLN A 89 4.71 2.42 -6.93
C GLN A 89 4.04 2.76 -5.59
N ASP A 90 3.18 1.89 -5.07
CA ASP A 90 2.55 2.08 -3.75
C ASP A 90 3.61 2.04 -2.64
N LEU A 91 4.55 1.10 -2.72
CA LEU A 91 5.69 1.02 -1.80
C LEU A 91 6.57 2.28 -1.87
N LYS A 92 6.87 2.76 -3.08
CA LYS A 92 7.64 3.98 -3.30
C LYS A 92 6.96 5.19 -2.67
N VAL A 93 5.67 5.39 -2.94
CA VAL A 93 4.90 6.52 -2.39
C VAL A 93 4.87 6.47 -0.86
N VAL A 94 4.58 5.32 -0.26
CA VAL A 94 4.61 5.15 1.21
C VAL A 94 5.99 5.47 1.78
N SER A 95 7.04 5.02 1.10
CA SER A 95 8.42 5.23 1.54
C SER A 95 8.86 6.70 1.43
N GLU A 96 8.38 7.44 0.43
CA GLU A 96 8.64 8.87 0.27
C GLU A 96 7.87 9.70 1.31
N LEU A 97 6.63 9.31 1.62
CA LEU A 97 5.80 9.98 2.62
C LEU A 97 6.27 9.72 4.07
N ASN A 98 6.81 8.53 4.34
CA ASN A 98 7.36 8.18 5.64
C ASN A 98 8.65 7.36 5.52
N PRO A 99 9.81 8.02 5.33
CA PRO A 99 11.11 7.36 5.19
C PRO A 99 11.51 6.50 6.40
N GLN A 100 10.96 6.78 7.59
CA GLN A 100 11.27 6.00 8.80
C GLN A 100 10.81 4.54 8.69
N LEU A 101 9.82 4.25 7.83
CA LEU A 101 9.37 2.89 7.53
C LEU A 101 10.43 2.01 6.86
N LEU A 102 11.47 2.60 6.27
CA LEU A 102 12.58 1.88 5.65
C LEU A 102 13.80 1.72 6.58
N GLY A 103 13.73 2.32 7.77
CA GLY A 103 14.84 2.33 8.72
C GLY A 103 16.02 3.20 8.27
N VAL A 104 17.20 2.90 8.81
CA VAL A 104 18.41 3.76 8.69
C VAL A 104 18.88 3.97 7.24
N ASN A 105 18.62 3.01 6.36
CA ASN A 105 19.07 3.03 4.97
C ASN A 105 18.01 3.56 3.99
N ALA A 106 16.97 4.24 4.48
CA ALA A 106 15.89 4.77 3.66
C ALA A 106 16.36 5.49 2.39
N PRO A 107 17.37 6.40 2.43
CA PRO A 107 17.81 7.11 1.23
C PRO A 107 18.35 6.18 0.13
N LEU A 108 19.18 5.20 0.50
CA LEU A 108 19.75 4.23 -0.44
C LEU A 108 18.69 3.29 -1.02
N LEU A 109 17.73 2.87 -0.19
CA LEU A 109 16.63 2.01 -0.61
C LEU A 109 15.68 2.76 -1.55
N LEU A 110 15.41 4.04 -1.31
CA LEU A 110 14.64 4.90 -2.22
C LEU A 110 15.34 5.07 -3.55
N GLU A 111 16.65 5.35 -3.57
CA GLU A 111 17.44 5.42 -4.81
C GLU A 111 17.33 4.13 -5.61
N LYS A 112 17.50 2.99 -4.94
CA LYS A 112 17.36 1.68 -5.57
C LYS A 112 15.96 1.45 -6.13
N MET A 113 14.89 1.79 -5.40
CA MET A 113 13.52 1.67 -5.91
C MET A 113 13.29 2.59 -7.12
N ASN A 114 13.88 3.79 -7.12
CA ASN A 114 13.80 4.73 -8.23
C ASN A 114 14.58 4.29 -9.47
N SER A 115 15.54 3.38 -9.32
CA SER A 115 16.27 2.81 -10.46
C SER A 115 15.46 1.77 -11.25
N TYR A 116 14.41 1.19 -10.65
CA TYR A 116 13.47 0.30 -11.32
C TYR A 116 12.32 1.13 -11.90
N GLY A 117 12.51 1.63 -13.12
CA GLY A 117 11.50 2.35 -13.91
C GLY A 117 10.70 1.43 -14.80
#